data_AF-A0A317CTX0-F1
#
_entry.id   AF-A0A317CTX0-F1
#
_cell.length_a   1.000
_cell.length_b   1.000
_cell.length_c   1.000
_cell.angle_alpha   90.00
_cell.angle_beta   90.00
_cell.angle_gamma   90.00
#
_symmetry.space_group_name_H-M   'P 1'
#
loop_
_entity.id
_entity.type
_entity.pdbx_description
1 polymer ?
#
loop_
_entity_poly.entity_id
_entity_poly.type
_entity_poly.pdbx_seq_one_letter_code
_entity_poly.pdbx_strand_id
1 'polypeptide(L)'
;MLGGYLVATGIRADAADPLLSQGRPATASSTENGGTPAANAVDGDNGTRWGSAFSDPQWLRVDLGATATVSRVVLRWEAAFARAFTVQTSADGTAWTTVYSTKTRATWRTR
;
A
#
# COMPACT_ATOMS: atom_id res chain seq x y z
N MET A 1 32.92 14.15 -44.34
CA MET A 1 31.75 13.26 -44.15
C MET A 1 31.11 13.60 -42.82
N LEU A 2 29.78 13.55 -42.80
CA LEU A 2 28.87 13.99 -41.73
C LEU A 2 28.89 13.09 -40.47
N GLY A 3 28.42 13.69 -39.36
CA GLY A 3 27.52 13.07 -38.39
C GLY A 3 28.14 12.82 -37.01
N GLY A 4 27.56 13.19 -35.87
CA GLY A 4 26.27 13.82 -35.54
C GLY A 4 26.14 13.74 -34.02
N TYR A 5 25.81 14.84 -33.34
CA TYR A 5 25.59 14.83 -31.90
C TYR A 5 24.20 14.26 -31.60
N LEU A 6 24.14 13.14 -30.87
CA LEU A 6 22.90 12.68 -30.25
C LEU A 6 22.74 13.44 -28.92
N VAL A 7 21.91 14.47 -28.91
CA VAL A 7 21.35 14.97 -27.66
C VAL A 7 20.16 14.08 -27.33
N ALA A 8 20.38 13.07 -26.50
CA ALA A 8 19.27 12.37 -25.86
C ALA A 8 18.69 13.32 -24.80
N THR A 9 17.67 14.09 -25.17
CA THR A 9 16.75 14.64 -24.19
C THR A 9 16.13 13.45 -23.49
N GLY A 10 16.58 13.17 -22.27
CA GLY A 10 15.87 12.28 -21.37
C GLY A 10 14.49 12.87 -21.14
N ILE A 11 13.52 12.49 -21.97
CA ILE A 11 12.13 12.39 -21.54
C ILE A 11 12.22 11.53 -20.28
N ARG A 12 12.17 12.18 -19.12
CA ARG A 12 11.85 11.48 -17.89
C ARG A 12 10.52 10.82 -18.22
N ALA A 13 10.56 9.51 -18.45
CA ALA A 13 9.37 8.72 -18.35
C ALA A 13 8.74 9.18 -17.04
N ASP A 14 7.51 9.68 -17.11
CA ASP A 14 6.68 9.92 -15.95
C ASP A 14 6.39 8.53 -15.39
N ALA A 15 7.42 7.93 -14.79
CA ALA A 15 7.31 6.71 -14.03
C ALA A 15 6.39 7.12 -12.89
N ALA A 16 5.16 6.60 -12.93
CA ALA A 16 4.17 6.80 -11.88
C ALA A 16 4.87 6.80 -10.52
N ASP A 17 4.49 7.73 -9.63
CA ASP A 17 5.04 7.87 -8.28
C ASP A 17 5.45 6.49 -7.72
N PRO A 18 6.73 6.30 -7.33
CA PRO A 18 7.23 4.97 -6.96
C PRO A 18 6.37 4.40 -5.84
N LEU A 19 5.88 3.16 -6.02
CA LEU A 19 5.05 2.48 -5.04
C LEU A 19 5.91 2.11 -3.81
N LEU A 20 5.88 2.96 -2.79
CA LEU A 20 6.74 2.87 -1.60
C LEU A 20 6.63 1.51 -0.87
N SER A 21 5.45 0.88 -0.95
CA SER A 21 5.13 -0.35 -0.23
C SER A 21 5.54 -1.63 -0.94
N GLN A 22 5.79 -1.63 -2.25
CA GLN A 22 5.97 -2.88 -3.00
C GLN A 22 7.24 -3.63 -2.54
N GLY A 23 7.10 -4.94 -2.30
CA GLY A 23 8.16 -5.81 -1.82
C GLY A 23 8.65 -5.50 -0.40
N ARG A 24 7.98 -4.60 0.33
CA ARG A 24 8.36 -4.23 1.69
C ARG A 24 7.93 -5.27 2.71
N PRO A 25 8.63 -5.37 3.86
CA PRO A 25 8.16 -6.22 4.95
C PRO A 25 6.76 -5.81 5.41
N ALA A 26 5.85 -6.79 5.46
CA ALA A 26 4.50 -6.61 5.97
C ALA A 26 4.25 -7.56 7.14
N THR A 27 3.64 -7.03 8.20
CA THR A 27 3.24 -7.77 9.41
C THR A 27 1.76 -7.52 9.68
N ALA A 28 1.07 -8.49 10.28
CA ALA A 28 -0.34 -8.35 10.59
C ALA A 28 -0.66 -8.92 11.98
N SER A 29 -1.81 -8.52 12.53
CA SER A 29 -2.36 -9.09 13.77
C SER A 29 -2.67 -10.58 13.65
N SER A 30 -3.08 -11.02 12.47
CA SER A 30 -3.45 -12.40 12.19
C SER A 30 -3.40 -12.69 10.69
N THR A 31 -3.64 -13.95 10.34
CA THR A 31 -3.90 -14.40 8.97
C THR A 31 -5.13 -15.30 8.96
N GLU A 32 -5.92 -15.26 7.89
CA GLU A 32 -7.09 -16.14 7.69
C GLU A 32 -6.64 -17.60 7.63
N ASN A 33 -5.58 -17.85 6.86
CA ASN A 33 -4.89 -19.13 6.72
C ASN A 33 -3.49 -18.91 6.07
N GLY A 34 -2.74 -20.00 5.87
CA GLY A 34 -1.39 -19.94 5.29
C GLY A 34 -1.31 -19.44 3.84
N GLY A 35 -2.42 -19.39 3.11
CA GLY A 35 -2.50 -18.89 1.74
C GLY A 35 -2.72 -17.37 1.63
N THR A 36 -3.01 -16.69 2.74
CA THR A 36 -3.27 -15.24 2.76
C THR A 36 -2.35 -14.47 3.72
N PRO A 37 -1.02 -14.66 3.66
CA PRO A 37 -0.08 -13.98 4.55
C PRO A 37 -0.05 -12.46 4.31
N ALA A 38 0.48 -11.73 5.29
CA ALA A 38 0.63 -10.27 5.22
C ALA A 38 1.43 -9.80 3.99
N ALA A 39 2.43 -10.58 3.56
CA ALA A 39 3.29 -10.27 2.42
C ALA A 39 2.51 -10.13 1.09
N ASN A 40 1.40 -10.86 0.94
CA ASN A 40 0.56 -10.79 -0.26
C ASN A 40 -0.10 -9.42 -0.46
N ALA A 41 -0.14 -8.55 0.56
CA ALA A 41 -0.69 -7.20 0.39
C ALA A 41 0.24 -6.26 -0.39
N VAL A 42 1.50 -6.64 -0.59
CA VAL A 42 2.56 -5.78 -1.13
C VAL A 42 3.47 -6.49 -2.14
N ASP A 43 3.12 -7.70 -2.58
CA ASP A 43 3.92 -8.51 -3.51
C ASP A 43 3.84 -8.02 -4.97
N GLY A 44 2.86 -7.18 -5.30
CA GLY A 44 2.65 -6.65 -6.65
C GLY A 44 1.75 -7.53 -7.52
N ASP A 45 1.20 -8.62 -6.98
CA ASP A 45 0.22 -9.48 -7.64
C ASP A 45 -1.20 -9.09 -7.20
N ASN A 46 -2.10 -8.87 -8.17
CA ASN A 46 -3.51 -8.55 -7.85
C ASN A 46 -4.37 -9.80 -7.66
N GLY A 47 -3.81 -10.99 -7.88
CA GLY A 47 -4.46 -12.28 -7.63
C GLY A 47 -4.23 -12.83 -6.21
N THR A 48 -3.37 -12.19 -5.42
CA THR A 48 -3.08 -12.55 -4.03
C THR A 48 -3.61 -11.48 -3.08
N ARG A 49 -3.86 -11.87 -1.82
CA ARG A 49 -4.25 -10.94 -0.76
C ARG A 49 -3.75 -11.36 0.61
N TRP A 50 -3.63 -10.38 1.51
CA TRP A 50 -3.71 -10.65 2.94
C TRP A 50 -5.18 -10.85 3.33
N GLY A 51 -5.43 -11.81 4.23
CA GLY A 51 -6.72 -12.04 4.86
C GLY A 51 -6.50 -12.17 6.36
N SER A 52 -7.39 -11.61 7.18
CA SER A 52 -7.32 -11.72 8.63
C SER A 52 -8.12 -12.91 9.15
N ALA A 53 -7.96 -13.23 10.43
CA ALA A 53 -8.95 -14.01 11.16
C ALA A 53 -10.32 -13.28 11.16
N PHE A 54 -11.40 -14.06 11.37
CA PHE A 54 -12.77 -13.57 11.43
C PHE A 54 -13.13 -12.93 12.79
N SER A 55 -12.35 -11.96 13.24
CA SER A 55 -12.56 -11.22 14.47
C SER A 55 -12.05 -9.79 14.32
N ASP A 56 -12.59 -8.85 15.10
CA ASP A 56 -12.13 -7.45 15.12
C ASP A 56 -11.52 -7.09 16.49
N PRO A 57 -10.53 -6.18 16.55
CA PRO A 57 -9.91 -5.47 15.42
C PRO A 57 -8.76 -6.27 14.75
N GLN A 58 -8.50 -5.97 13.48
CA GLN A 58 -7.36 -6.52 12.72
C GLN A 58 -6.53 -5.38 12.13
N TRP A 59 -5.23 -5.61 12.00
CA TRP A 59 -4.30 -4.65 11.41
C TRP A 59 -3.30 -5.33 10.49
N LEU A 60 -2.88 -4.57 9.47
CA LEU A 60 -1.75 -4.85 8.60
C LEU A 60 -0.83 -3.62 8.65
N ARG A 61 0.46 -3.87 8.82
CA ARG A 61 1.51 -2.86 8.88
C ARG A 61 2.57 -3.17 7.84
N VAL A 62 2.96 -2.15 7.06
CA VAL A 62 4.05 -2.22 6.10
C VAL A 62 5.20 -1.36 6.59
N ASP A 63 6.40 -1.93 6.66
CA ASP A 63 7.63 -1.20 6.95
C ASP A 63 8.26 -0.66 5.67
N LEU A 64 8.21 0.66 5.47
CA LEU A 64 8.76 1.30 4.28
C LEU A 64 10.30 1.32 4.25
N GLY A 65 10.98 0.85 5.30
CA GLY A 65 12.43 0.75 5.44
C GLY A 65 13.17 2.08 5.61
N ALA A 66 12.50 3.21 5.37
CA ALA A 66 12.98 4.56 5.65
C ALA A 66 11.79 5.52 5.76
N THR A 67 12.00 6.66 6.43
CA THR A 67 11.02 7.76 6.43
C THR A 67 10.79 8.26 5.01
N ALA A 68 9.53 8.29 4.58
CA ALA A 68 9.13 8.75 3.26
C ALA A 68 7.85 9.60 3.34
N THR A 69 7.71 10.54 2.41
CA THR A 69 6.46 11.29 2.25
C THR A 69 5.43 10.42 1.55
N VAL A 70 4.34 10.09 2.25
CA VAL A 70 3.21 9.33 1.69
C VAL A 70 2.19 10.31 1.11
N SER A 71 2.10 10.38 -0.21
CA SER A 71 1.13 11.25 -0.91
C SER A 71 -0.23 10.57 -1.13
N ARG A 72 -0.27 9.24 -1.15
CA ARG A 72 -1.46 8.46 -1.47
C ARG A 72 -1.39 7.06 -0.87
N VAL A 73 -2.54 6.57 -0.42
CA VAL A 73 -2.73 5.16 -0.05
C VAL A 73 -3.84 4.60 -0.92
N VAL A 74 -3.56 3.49 -1.61
CA VAL A 74 -4.54 2.77 -2.44
C VAL A 74 -4.78 1.42 -1.80
N LEU A 75 -6.01 1.17 -1.36
CA LEU A 75 -6.43 -0.13 -0.84
C LEU A 75 -7.22 -0.85 -1.93
N ARG A 76 -6.73 -2.02 -2.34
CA ARG A 76 -7.40 -2.93 -3.27
C ARG A 76 -8.01 -4.06 -2.44
N TRP A 77 -9.31 -4.25 -2.58
CA TRP A 77 -10.07 -5.22 -1.80
C TRP A 77 -10.71 -6.25 -2.73
N GLU A 78 -10.87 -7.46 -2.22
CA GLU A 78 -11.80 -8.45 -2.77
C GLU A 78 -13.24 -8.19 -2.28
N ALA A 79 -14.15 -9.10 -2.60
CA ALA A 79 -15.54 -9.04 -2.16
C ALA A 79 -15.70 -9.00 -0.63
N ALA A 80 -14.78 -9.62 0.11
CA ALA A 80 -14.65 -9.50 1.56
C ALA A 80 -13.72 -8.33 1.91
N PHE A 81 -14.27 -7.27 2.51
CA PHE A 81 -13.53 -6.04 2.81
C PHE A 81 -13.97 -5.39 4.13
N ALA A 82 -13.05 -4.65 4.75
CA ALA A 82 -13.32 -3.88 5.96
C ALA A 82 -14.29 -2.71 5.68
N ARG A 83 -15.39 -2.63 6.42
CA ARG A 83 -16.37 -1.54 6.30
C ARG A 83 -15.98 -0.28 7.07
N ALA A 84 -15.21 -0.45 8.14
CA ALA A 84 -14.65 0.61 8.95
C ALA A 84 -13.16 0.34 9.12
N PHE A 85 -12.33 1.35 8.90
CA PHE A 85 -10.88 1.24 9.06
C PHE A 85 -10.26 2.62 9.31
N THR A 86 -9.05 2.59 9.85
CA THR A 86 -8.16 3.75 9.92
C THR A 86 -6.91 3.49 9.09
N VAL A 87 -6.33 4.55 8.55
CA VAL A 87 -4.97 4.54 8.01
C VAL A 87 -4.12 5.37 8.96
N GLN A 88 -3.00 4.80 9.38
CA GLN A 88 -2.09 5.44 10.30
C GLN A 88 -0.67 5.41 9.76
N THR A 89 0.12 6.42 10.12
CA THR A 89 1.55 6.51 9.81
C THR A 89 2.35 6.62 11.09
N SER A 90 3.56 6.09 11.09
CA SER A 90 4.50 6.17 12.20
C SER A 90 5.92 6.33 11.67
N ALA A 91 6.72 7.17 12.34
CA ALA A 91 8.14 7.33 12.04
C ALA A 91 9.03 6.38 12.87
N ASP A 92 8.49 5.75 13.92
CA ASP A 92 9.24 4.94 14.89
C ASP A 92 8.65 3.53 15.10
N GLY A 93 7.52 3.22 14.47
CA GLY A 93 6.81 1.95 14.60
C GLY A 93 6.02 1.76 15.91
N THR A 94 6.05 2.75 16.81
CA THR A 94 5.45 2.70 18.15
C THR A 94 4.36 3.76 18.37
N ALA A 95 4.61 5.01 17.97
CA ALA A 95 3.65 6.10 18.03
C ALA A 95 2.98 6.27 16.64
N TRP A 96 1.65 6.17 16.61
CA TRP A 96 0.87 6.16 15.37
C TRP A 96 -0.03 7.38 15.26
N THR A 97 0.05 8.06 14.12
CA THR A 97 -0.82 9.19 13.78
C THR A 97 -1.87 8.74 12.77
N THR A 98 -3.16 8.97 13.07
CA THR A 98 -4.25 8.67 12.14
C THR A 98 -4.35 9.74 11.05
N VAL A 99 -4.21 9.33 9.80
CA VAL A 99 -4.31 10.20 8.61
C VAL A 99 -5.62 10.03 7.86
N TYR A 100 -6.34 8.93 8.12
CA TYR A 100 -7.68 8.67 7.56
C TYR A 100 -8.49 7.77 8.50
N SER A 101 -9.80 7.96 8.52
CA SER A 101 -10.75 7.09 9.22
C SER A 101 -12.07 7.03 8.47
N THR A 102 -12.64 5.83 8.35
CA THR A 102 -14.03 5.65 7.91
C THR A 102 -14.78 4.72 8.84
N LYS A 103 -16.06 5.03 9.06
CA LYS A 103 -17.01 4.22 9.86
C LYS A 103 -18.08 3.55 9.01
N THR A 104 -18.17 3.91 7.73
CA THR A 104 -19.12 3.38 6.76
C THR A 104 -18.37 2.97 5.50
N ARG A 105 -18.99 2.11 4.68
CA ARG A 105 -18.43 1.72 3.38
C ARG A 105 -18.09 2.99 2.59
N ALA A 106 -16.82 3.18 2.26
CA ALA A 106 -16.37 4.33 1.49
C ALA A 106 -17.07 4.33 0.13
N THR A 107 -18.07 5.19 -0.03
CA THR A 107 -18.67 5.50 -1.33
C THR A 107 -17.79 6.53 -2.00
N TRP A 108 -16.90 6.08 -2.89
CA TRP A 108 -16.13 6.98 -3.74
C TRP A 108 -17.11 7.80 -4.61
N ARG A 109 -17.20 9.12 -4.37
CA ARG A 109 -17.77 10.04 -5.35
C ARG A 109 -16.61 10.56 -6.20
N THR A 110 -16.57 10.16 -7.46
CA THR A 110 -15.73 10.79 -8.48
C THR A 110 -16.11 12.27 -8.58
N ARG A 111 -15.14 13.16 -8.39
CA ARG A 111 -15.19 14.49 -8.99
C ARG A 111 -14.38 14.46 -10.27
#